data_AF-A0A7M2X491-F1
#
_entry.id   AF-A0A7M2X491-F1
#
_cell.length_a   1.000
_cell.length_b   1.000
_cell.length_c   1.000
_cell.angle_alpha   90.00
_cell.angle_beta   90.00
_cell.angle_gamma   90.00
#
_symmetry.space_group_name_H-M   'P 1'
#
loop_
_entity.id
_entity.type
_entity.pdbx_description
1 polymer ?
#
loop_
_entity_poly.entity_id
_entity_poly.type
_entity_poly.pdbx_seq_one_letter_code
_entity_poly.pdbx_strand_id
1 'polypeptide(L)'
;MIRMVLIWTLLVAAALACGHQFTLVTAIGVWAVIVAGLCGLGSLLIARQSLGRATTTGMIGSAVVRYGYRVGQGMLPAAAAISWIVWTAVGTAAIAAFHSRSDLSSVLLLVSWLINGLALMYLIGTLILASRGGRVPKSIVKVSLMLAAILAGSVILNAIGTPWSQRTALTLAGAPIVLIGGGYGLFILVILTFGRNARWN
;
A
#
# COMPACT_ATOMS: atom_id res chain seq x y z
N MET A 1 18.88 -0.58 1.59
CA MET A 1 17.67 -0.22 2.40
C MET A 1 17.55 1.28 2.61
N ILE A 2 18.60 2.00 3.01
CA ILE A 2 18.59 3.45 3.30
C ILE A 2 17.94 4.30 2.19
N ARG A 3 18.36 4.13 0.93
CA ARG A 3 17.79 4.89 -0.21
C ARG A 3 16.28 4.69 -0.40
N MET A 4 15.76 3.50 -0.08
CA MET A 4 14.34 3.22 -0.20
C MET A 4 13.54 3.97 0.86
N VAL A 5 14.04 3.97 2.10
CA VAL A 5 13.44 4.74 3.20
C VAL A 5 13.47 6.24 2.88
N LEU A 6 14.56 6.71 2.28
CA LEU A 6 14.70 8.10 1.85
C LEU A 6 13.66 8.49 0.78
N ILE A 7 13.46 7.67 -0.25
CA ILE A 7 12.43 7.95 -1.28
C ILE A 7 11.03 7.92 -0.68
N TRP A 8 10.76 6.96 0.20
CA TRP A 8 9.50 6.87 0.93
C TRP A 8 9.20 8.13 1.75
N THR A 9 10.17 8.55 2.55
CA THR A 9 10.03 9.74 3.40
C THR A 9 9.85 11.02 2.57
N LEU A 10 10.58 11.17 1.46
CA LEU A 10 10.41 12.29 0.55
C LEU A 10 9.02 12.33 -0.10
N LEU A 11 8.50 11.19 -0.54
CA LEU A 11 7.17 11.11 -1.15
C LEU A 11 6.06 11.42 -0.14
N VAL A 12 6.18 10.90 1.09
CA VAL A 12 5.24 11.24 2.17
C VAL A 12 5.32 12.73 2.52
N ALA A 13 6.52 13.30 2.62
CA ALA A 13 6.69 14.73 2.88
C ALA A 13 6.08 15.58 1.75
N ALA A 14 6.25 15.20 0.50
CA ALA A 14 5.63 15.88 -0.65
C ALA A 14 4.09 15.79 -0.60
N ALA A 15 3.53 14.63 -0.23
CA ALA A 15 2.10 14.49 -0.04
C ALA A 15 1.58 15.40 1.09
N LEU A 16 2.28 15.46 2.23
CA LEU A 16 1.93 16.35 3.34
C LEU A 16 2.04 17.83 2.94
N ALA A 17 3.04 18.21 2.14
CA ALA A 17 3.17 19.56 1.59
C ALA A 17 1.98 19.91 0.69
N CYS A 18 1.51 18.97 -0.14
CA CYS A 18 0.27 19.15 -0.92
C CYS A 18 -0.94 19.35 0.02
N GLY A 19 -1.04 18.55 1.08
CA GLY A 19 -2.09 18.69 2.09
C GLY A 19 -2.05 20.01 2.86
N HIS A 20 -0.89 20.65 2.99
CA HIS A 20 -0.76 21.96 3.62
C HIS A 20 -1.19 23.11 2.70
N GLN A 21 -0.98 22.98 1.38
CA GLN A 21 -1.20 24.06 0.43
C GLN A 21 -2.60 24.08 -0.19
N PHE A 22 -3.30 22.95 -0.22
CA PHE A 22 -4.56 22.79 -0.94
C PHE A 22 -5.67 22.21 -0.05
N THR A 23 -6.93 22.39 -0.44
CA THR A 23 -8.05 21.68 0.18
C THR A 23 -7.92 20.17 -0.02
N LEU A 24 -8.54 19.34 0.83
CA LEU A 24 -8.44 17.88 0.78
C LEU A 24 -8.63 17.30 -0.63
N VAL A 25 -9.69 17.69 -1.32
CA VAL A 25 -10.01 17.18 -2.67
C VAL A 25 -8.96 17.61 -3.69
N THR A 26 -8.58 18.88 -3.67
CA THR A 26 -7.56 19.43 -4.60
C THR A 26 -6.19 18.83 -4.31
N ALA A 27 -5.82 18.65 -3.04
CA ALA A 27 -4.56 18.02 -2.63
C ALA A 27 -4.46 16.58 -3.13
N ILE A 28 -5.53 15.79 -3.01
CA ILE A 28 -5.59 14.41 -3.53
C ILE A 28 -5.43 14.41 -5.05
N GLY A 29 -6.13 15.30 -5.76
CA GLY A 29 -6.04 15.42 -7.22
C GLY A 29 -4.62 15.78 -7.68
N VAL A 30 -4.02 16.80 -7.07
CA VAL A 30 -2.64 17.23 -7.36
C VAL A 30 -1.64 16.11 -7.07
N TRP A 31 -1.79 15.43 -5.93
CA TRP A 31 -0.94 14.30 -5.56
C TRP A 31 -1.01 13.17 -6.59
N ALA A 32 -2.21 12.76 -7.00
CA ALA A 32 -2.40 11.71 -8.00
C ALA A 32 -1.70 12.03 -9.32
N VAL A 33 -1.72 13.30 -9.75
CA VAL A 33 -1.03 13.78 -10.96
C VAL A 33 0.48 13.75 -10.80
N ILE A 34 1.01 14.24 -9.67
CA ILE A 34 2.45 14.21 -9.37
C ILE A 34 2.98 12.77 -9.42
N VAL A 35 2.29 11.85 -8.75
CA VAL A 35 2.67 10.43 -8.71
C VAL A 35 2.58 9.79 -10.09
N ALA A 36 1.56 10.14 -10.90
CA ALA A 36 1.46 9.66 -12.28
C ALA A 36 2.67 10.10 -13.11
N GLY A 37 3.06 11.37 -13.01
CA GLY A 37 4.25 11.91 -13.66
C GLY A 37 5.53 11.21 -13.21
N LEU A 38 5.71 11.00 -11.90
CA LEU A 38 6.87 10.29 -11.35
C LEU A 38 6.93 8.82 -11.82
N CYS A 39 5.81 8.10 -11.82
CA CYS A 39 5.76 6.72 -12.30
C CYS A 39 6.01 6.64 -13.82
N GLY A 40 5.48 7.58 -14.60
CA GLY A 40 5.76 7.69 -16.04
C GLY A 40 7.23 7.96 -16.33
N LEU A 41 7.83 8.94 -15.65
CA LEU A 41 9.27 9.24 -15.74
C LEU A 41 10.12 8.04 -15.30
N GLY A 42 9.76 7.38 -14.21
CA GLY A 42 10.44 6.17 -13.74
C GLY A 42 10.44 5.06 -14.79
N SER A 43 9.29 4.83 -15.44
CA SER A 43 9.17 3.85 -16.51
C SER A 43 9.97 4.22 -17.75
N LEU A 44 9.99 5.50 -18.14
CA LEU A 44 10.83 5.99 -19.25
C LEU A 44 12.32 5.83 -18.96
N LEU A 45 12.76 6.11 -17.72
CA LEU A 45 14.15 5.94 -17.31
C LEU A 45 14.57 4.47 -17.39
N ILE A 46 13.70 3.54 -16.99
CA ILE A 46 13.94 2.09 -17.09
C ILE A 46 13.95 1.65 -18.55
N ALA A 47 13.01 2.11 -19.38
CA ALA A 47 12.92 1.75 -20.79
C ALA A 47 14.17 2.11 -21.60
N ARG A 48 14.92 3.14 -21.16
CA ARG A 48 16.18 3.57 -21.79
C ARG A 48 17.42 2.80 -21.33
N GLN A 49 17.30 1.88 -20.37
CA GLN A 49 18.46 1.14 -19.86
C GLN A 49 18.77 -0.09 -20.72
N SER A 50 20.07 -0.33 -20.95
CA SER A 50 20.54 -1.61 -21.49
C SER A 50 20.28 -2.73 -20.50
N LEU A 51 19.66 -3.81 -20.94
CA LEU A 51 19.42 -5.01 -20.13
C LEU A 51 20.75 -5.54 -19.55
N GLY A 52 20.74 -5.91 -18.27
CA GLY A 52 21.89 -6.52 -17.60
C GLY A 52 22.92 -5.55 -16.98
N ARG A 53 22.74 -4.23 -17.07
CA ARG A 53 23.60 -3.24 -16.39
C ARG A 53 22.86 -2.46 -15.31
N ALA A 54 23.41 -2.44 -14.10
CA ALA A 54 22.89 -1.64 -12.99
C ALA A 54 23.36 -0.18 -13.12
N THR A 55 22.55 0.67 -13.74
CA THR A 55 22.80 2.11 -13.83
C THR A 55 22.09 2.88 -12.71
N THR A 56 22.61 4.07 -12.38
CA THR A 56 21.99 4.97 -11.38
C THR A 56 20.58 5.39 -11.79
N THR A 57 20.36 5.66 -13.08
CA THR A 57 19.04 5.97 -13.65
C THR A 57 18.07 4.79 -13.54
N GLY A 58 18.51 3.56 -13.80
CA GLY A 58 17.71 2.36 -13.60
C GLY A 58 17.38 2.11 -12.12
N MET A 59 18.30 2.41 -11.21
CA MET A 59 18.06 2.35 -9.76
C MET A 59 16.99 3.36 -9.30
N ILE A 60 17.03 4.59 -9.81
CA ILE A 60 16.02 5.62 -9.48
C ILE A 60 14.65 5.23 -10.04
N GLY A 61 14.59 4.86 -11.33
CA GLY A 61 13.33 4.47 -11.96
C GLY A 61 12.70 3.25 -11.29
N SER A 62 13.50 2.23 -10.97
CA SER A 62 13.02 1.03 -10.27
C SER A 62 12.57 1.30 -8.84
N ALA A 63 13.07 2.35 -8.17
CA ALA A 63 12.61 2.71 -6.84
C ALA A 63 11.19 3.32 -6.87
N VAL A 64 10.87 4.13 -7.88
CA VAL A 64 9.54 4.71 -8.07
C VAL A 64 8.54 3.64 -8.52
N VAL A 65 8.95 2.77 -9.46
CA VAL A 65 8.09 1.74 -10.10
C VAL A 65 8.20 0.38 -9.38
N ARG A 66 8.71 0.36 -8.15
CA ARG A 66 9.09 -0.88 -7.45
C ARG A 66 7.93 -1.85 -7.23
N TYR A 67 6.79 -1.33 -6.82
CA TYR A 67 5.63 -2.14 -6.43
C TYR A 67 5.05 -2.89 -7.61
N GLY A 68 4.96 -2.21 -8.76
CA GLY A 68 4.43 -2.81 -9.97
C GLY A 68 5.40 -3.74 -10.68
N TYR A 69 6.72 -3.65 -10.45
CA TYR A 69 7.67 -4.50 -11.18
C TYR A 69 7.50 -6.00 -10.88
N ARG A 70 7.18 -6.35 -9.63
CA ARG A 70 6.89 -7.75 -9.24
C ARG A 70 5.55 -8.24 -9.77
N VAL A 71 4.54 -7.37 -9.80
CA VAL A 71 3.17 -7.74 -10.17
C VAL A 71 2.99 -7.72 -11.69
N GLY A 72 3.65 -6.80 -12.40
CA GLY A 72 3.53 -6.59 -13.84
C GLY A 72 4.31 -7.58 -14.70
N GLN A 73 5.00 -8.57 -14.13
CA GLN A 73 5.76 -9.60 -14.87
C GLN A 73 6.75 -9.05 -15.91
N GLY A 74 7.34 -7.87 -15.66
CA GLY A 74 8.23 -7.20 -16.61
C GLY A 74 7.53 -6.33 -17.66
N MET A 75 6.20 -6.26 -17.69
CA MET A 75 5.47 -5.28 -18.48
C MET A 75 5.57 -3.91 -17.82
N LEU A 76 6.37 -3.01 -18.42
CA LEU A 76 6.57 -1.64 -17.92
C LEU A 76 5.27 -0.85 -17.72
N PRO A 77 4.27 -0.88 -18.62
CA PRO A 77 3.03 -0.12 -18.41
C PRO A 77 2.25 -0.58 -17.18
N ALA A 78 2.14 -1.90 -16.98
CA ALA A 78 1.47 -2.48 -15.82
C ALA A 78 2.23 -2.14 -14.53
N ALA A 79 3.56 -2.18 -14.57
CA ALA A 79 4.38 -1.81 -13.43
C ALA A 79 4.20 -0.34 -13.03
N ALA A 80 4.13 0.56 -14.02
CA ALA A 80 3.87 1.98 -13.80
C ALA A 80 2.49 2.21 -13.16
N ALA A 81 1.45 1.60 -13.72
CA ALA A 81 0.07 1.77 -13.27
C ALA A 81 -0.12 1.28 -11.83
N ILE A 82 0.40 0.10 -11.49
CA ILE A 82 0.29 -0.46 -10.14
C ILE A 82 1.04 0.40 -9.13
N SER A 83 2.25 0.86 -9.49
CA SER A 83 3.03 1.73 -8.60
C SER A 83 2.34 3.08 -8.40
N TRP A 84 1.74 3.64 -9.45
CA TRP A 84 0.94 4.86 -9.37
C TRP A 84 -0.22 4.71 -8.39
N ILE A 85 -0.98 3.61 -8.48
CA ILE A 85 -2.11 3.35 -7.58
C ILE A 85 -1.63 3.25 -6.12
N VAL A 86 -0.56 2.48 -5.87
CA VAL A 86 -0.02 2.30 -4.51
C VAL A 86 0.44 3.63 -3.92
N TRP A 87 1.22 4.41 -4.65
CA TRP A 87 1.72 5.69 -4.18
C TRP A 87 0.63 6.75 -4.03
N THR A 88 -0.35 6.75 -4.93
CA THR A 88 -1.53 7.62 -4.82
C THR A 88 -2.29 7.29 -3.55
N ALA A 89 -2.55 6.01 -3.27
CA ALA A 89 -3.23 5.59 -2.05
C ALA A 89 -2.46 6.00 -0.79
N VAL A 90 -1.13 5.77 -0.76
CA VAL A 90 -0.27 6.12 0.38
C VAL A 90 -0.31 7.63 0.66
N GLY A 91 -0.11 8.47 -0.35
CA GLY A 91 -0.12 9.92 -0.13
C GLY A 91 -1.52 10.48 0.13
N THR A 92 -2.57 9.92 -0.47
CA THR A 92 -3.96 10.27 -0.11
C THR A 92 -4.24 10.00 1.36
N ALA A 93 -3.78 8.86 1.90
CA ALA A 93 -3.91 8.56 3.32
C ALA A 93 -3.12 9.55 4.18
N ALA A 94 -1.91 9.94 3.78
CA ALA A 94 -1.11 10.94 4.48
C ALA A 94 -1.79 12.34 4.49
N ILE A 95 -2.32 12.77 3.34
CA ILE A 95 -3.06 14.03 3.19
C ILE A 95 -4.34 14.02 4.02
N ALA A 96 -5.09 12.92 3.97
CA ALA A 96 -6.32 12.78 4.73
C ALA A 96 -6.03 12.75 6.24
N ALA A 97 -5.00 12.02 6.68
CA ALA A 97 -4.54 12.03 8.07
C ALA A 97 -4.12 13.43 8.54
N PHE A 98 -3.47 14.20 7.67
CA PHE A 98 -3.10 15.60 7.94
C PHE A 98 -4.32 16.51 8.12
N HIS A 99 -5.38 16.31 7.34
CA HIS A 99 -6.60 17.11 7.47
C HIS A 99 -7.47 16.68 8.66
N SER A 100 -7.46 15.38 9.00
CA SER A 100 -8.24 14.80 10.10
C SER A 100 -7.55 14.92 11.48
N ARG A 101 -6.60 15.86 11.66
CA ARG A 101 -5.80 16.04 12.88
C ARG A 101 -6.59 16.14 14.19
N SER A 102 -7.88 16.49 14.14
CA SER A 102 -8.76 16.57 15.31
C SER A 102 -9.35 15.24 15.75
N ASP A 103 -9.32 14.18 14.93
CA ASP A 103 -9.92 12.88 15.26
C ASP A 103 -8.99 11.72 14.89
N LEU A 104 -8.29 11.20 15.90
CA LEU A 104 -7.43 10.02 15.81
C LEU A 104 -8.15 8.81 15.20
N SER A 105 -9.46 8.65 15.46
CA SER A 105 -10.26 7.53 14.97
C SER A 105 -10.35 7.55 13.44
N SER A 106 -10.56 8.74 12.87
CA SER A 106 -10.58 8.96 11.42
C SER A 106 -9.22 8.64 10.79
N VAL A 107 -8.12 9.05 11.43
CA VAL A 107 -6.76 8.74 10.96
C VAL A 107 -6.50 7.23 10.96
N LEU A 108 -6.81 6.55 12.07
CA LEU A 108 -6.60 5.10 12.20
C LEU A 108 -7.47 4.32 11.20
N LEU A 109 -8.69 4.79 10.94
CA LEU A 109 -9.60 4.17 9.98
C LEU A 109 -9.04 4.29 8.56
N LEU A 110 -8.57 5.47 8.17
CA LEU A 110 -7.92 5.71 6.88
C LEU A 110 -6.68 4.85 6.69
N VAL A 111 -5.82 4.76 7.72
CA VAL A 111 -4.63 3.89 7.70
C VAL A 111 -5.04 2.42 7.56
N SER A 112 -6.09 1.99 8.26
CA SER A 112 -6.59 0.62 8.18
C SER A 112 -7.16 0.31 6.78
N TRP A 113 -7.92 1.22 6.19
CA TRP A 113 -8.40 1.09 4.81
C TRP A 113 -7.26 1.04 3.82
N LEU A 114 -6.23 1.88 3.98
CA LEU A 114 -5.06 1.86 3.12
C LEU A 114 -4.37 0.49 3.16
N ILE A 115 -4.08 -0.02 4.35
CA ILE A 115 -3.36 -1.30 4.53
C ILE A 115 -4.18 -2.45 3.93
N ASN A 116 -5.48 -2.53 4.23
CA ASN A 116 -6.36 -3.56 3.69
C ASN A 116 -6.51 -3.43 2.17
N GLY A 117 -6.61 -2.21 1.64
CA GLY A 117 -6.71 -1.94 0.21
C GLY A 117 -5.45 -2.37 -0.55
N LEU A 118 -4.27 -2.07 0.00
CA LEU A 118 -2.99 -2.52 -0.54
C LEU A 118 -2.87 -4.05 -0.52
N ALA A 119 -3.27 -4.69 0.59
CA ALA A 119 -3.29 -6.14 0.72
C ALA A 119 -4.24 -6.77 -0.30
N LEU A 120 -5.44 -6.22 -0.46
CA LEU A 120 -6.43 -6.70 -1.43
C LEU A 120 -5.92 -6.54 -2.87
N MET A 121 -5.34 -5.39 -3.23
CA MET A 121 -4.74 -5.20 -4.55
C MET A 121 -3.61 -6.20 -4.84
N TYR A 122 -2.76 -6.46 -3.84
CA TYR A 122 -1.72 -7.47 -3.97
C TYR A 122 -2.32 -8.86 -4.23
N LEU A 123 -3.34 -9.26 -3.47
CA LEU A 123 -4.00 -10.55 -3.65
C LEU A 123 -4.70 -10.65 -5.01
N ILE A 124 -5.41 -9.60 -5.45
CA ILE A 124 -6.00 -9.54 -6.80
C ILE A 124 -4.92 -9.70 -7.87
N GLY A 125 -3.78 -9.00 -7.71
CA GLY A 125 -2.62 -9.18 -8.57
C GLY A 125 -2.18 -10.64 -8.62
N THR A 126 -2.00 -11.29 -7.46
CA THR A 126 -1.63 -12.71 -7.42
C THR A 126 -2.68 -13.64 -8.04
N LEU A 127 -3.98 -13.33 -7.92
CA LEU A 127 -5.05 -14.10 -8.55
C LEU A 127 -5.01 -13.98 -10.07
N ILE A 128 -4.79 -12.78 -10.62
CA ILE A 128 -4.64 -12.53 -12.06
C ILE A 128 -3.42 -13.30 -12.60
N LEU A 129 -2.33 -13.37 -11.83
CA LEU A 129 -1.16 -14.14 -12.22
C LEU A 129 -1.42 -15.65 -12.19
N ALA A 130 -2.07 -16.14 -11.14
CA ALA A 130 -2.39 -17.56 -10.97
C ALA A 130 -3.41 -18.06 -12.01
N SER A 131 -4.34 -17.22 -12.45
CA SER A 131 -5.35 -17.60 -13.46
C SER A 131 -4.72 -17.85 -14.83
N ARG A 132 -3.61 -17.17 -15.17
CA ARG A 132 -2.81 -17.45 -16.38
C ARG A 132 -2.08 -18.79 -16.32
N GLY A 133 -1.73 -19.26 -15.11
CA GLY A 133 -1.04 -20.52 -14.87
C GLY A 133 -1.95 -21.74 -14.62
N GLY A 134 -3.28 -21.58 -14.74
CA GLY A 134 -4.25 -22.68 -14.80
C GLY A 134 -4.88 -23.12 -13.47
N ARG A 135 -4.27 -22.87 -12.30
CA ARG A 135 -4.91 -23.16 -11.00
C ARG A 135 -4.79 -22.01 -10.01
N VAL A 136 -5.93 -21.40 -9.71
CA VAL A 136 -6.08 -20.40 -8.67
C VAL A 136 -6.35 -21.08 -7.31
N PRO A 137 -5.53 -20.84 -6.27
CA PRO A 137 -5.80 -21.39 -4.95
C PRO A 137 -7.11 -20.83 -4.39
N LYS A 138 -8.05 -21.71 -4.03
CA LYS A 138 -9.35 -21.32 -3.44
C LYS A 138 -9.18 -20.50 -2.15
N SER A 139 -8.08 -20.70 -1.42
CA SER A 139 -7.74 -19.93 -0.22
C SER A 139 -7.53 -18.44 -0.54
N ILE A 140 -6.76 -18.11 -1.59
CA ILE A 140 -6.49 -16.72 -1.97
C ILE A 140 -7.78 -16.01 -2.39
N VAL A 141 -8.67 -16.70 -3.12
CA VAL A 141 -9.98 -16.16 -3.50
C VAL A 141 -10.83 -15.84 -2.27
N LYS A 142 -10.92 -16.78 -1.32
CA LYS A 142 -11.67 -16.58 -0.06
C LYS A 142 -11.13 -15.40 0.74
N VAL A 143 -9.81 -15.31 0.91
CA VAL A 143 -9.17 -14.20 1.65
C VAL A 143 -9.41 -12.86 0.93
N SER A 144 -9.34 -12.83 -0.40
CA SER A 144 -9.61 -11.62 -1.18
C SER A 144 -11.06 -11.15 -1.03
N LEU A 145 -12.03 -12.06 -1.13
CA LEU A 145 -13.45 -11.75 -0.93
C LEU A 145 -13.73 -11.27 0.50
N MET A 146 -13.12 -11.91 1.50
CA MET A 146 -13.24 -11.50 2.90
C MET A 146 -12.69 -10.08 3.11
N LEU A 147 -11.50 -9.76 2.61
CA LEU A 147 -10.93 -8.41 2.70
C LEU A 147 -11.77 -7.38 1.97
N ALA A 148 -12.31 -7.71 0.79
CA ALA A 148 -13.22 -6.83 0.06
C ALA A 148 -14.51 -6.56 0.85
N ALA A 149 -15.09 -7.57 1.49
CA ALA A 149 -16.27 -7.44 2.33
C ALA A 149 -16.00 -6.59 3.58
N ILE A 150 -14.85 -6.78 4.23
CA ILE A 150 -14.41 -5.98 5.40
C ILE A 150 -14.25 -4.50 5.01
N LEU A 151 -13.58 -4.22 3.89
CA LEU A 151 -13.42 -2.86 3.39
C LEU A 151 -14.77 -2.21 3.06
N ALA A 152 -15.60 -2.90 2.27
CA ALA A 152 -16.91 -2.38 1.90
C ALA A 152 -17.80 -2.13 3.13
N GLY A 153 -17.88 -3.09 4.05
CA GLY A 153 -18.64 -2.96 5.29
C GLY A 153 -18.14 -1.80 6.15
N SER A 154 -16.83 -1.62 6.26
CA SER A 154 -16.22 -0.51 7.01
C SER A 154 -16.52 0.86 6.38
N VAL A 155 -16.46 0.98 5.05
CA VAL A 155 -16.84 2.20 4.31
C VAL A 155 -18.31 2.54 4.53
N ILE A 156 -19.21 1.55 4.42
CA ILE A 156 -20.64 1.74 4.65
C ILE A 156 -20.91 2.20 6.08
N LEU A 157 -20.30 1.56 7.08
CA LEU A 157 -20.45 1.93 8.48
C LEU A 157 -19.95 3.36 8.78
N ASN A 158 -18.85 3.77 8.15
CA ASN A 158 -18.35 5.14 8.27
C ASN A 158 -19.31 6.16 7.64
N ALA A 159 -19.93 5.82 6.50
CA ALA A 159 -20.88 6.70 5.81
C ALA A 159 -22.16 6.99 6.62
N ILE A 160 -22.54 6.12 7.56
CA ILE A 160 -23.66 6.36 8.49
C ILE A 160 -23.39 7.55 9.42
N GLY A 161 -22.12 7.85 9.72
CA GLY A 161 -21.73 9.07 10.46
C GLY A 161 -22.03 9.06 11.97
N THR A 162 -22.45 7.93 12.56
CA THR A 162 -22.64 7.86 14.01
C THR A 162 -21.33 7.52 14.73
N PRO A 163 -21.09 8.01 15.96
CA PRO A 163 -19.88 7.67 16.71
C PRO A 163 -19.69 6.16 16.93
N TRP A 164 -20.80 5.43 17.10
CA TRP A 164 -20.76 3.97 17.26
C TRP A 164 -20.41 3.27 15.94
N SER A 165 -21.00 3.68 14.81
CA SER A 165 -20.69 3.10 13.51
C SER A 165 -19.25 3.35 13.10
N GLN A 166 -18.68 4.52 13.42
CA GLN A 166 -17.26 4.83 13.16
C GLN A 166 -16.31 3.95 13.98
N ARG A 167 -16.61 3.69 15.27
CA ARG A 167 -15.84 2.76 16.10
C ARG A 167 -15.91 1.33 15.55
N THR A 168 -17.10 0.88 15.14
CA THR A 168 -17.30 -0.44 14.55
C THR A 168 -16.60 -0.56 13.19
N ALA A 169 -16.61 0.51 12.38
CA ALA A 169 -15.87 0.57 11.13
C ALA A 169 -14.37 0.39 11.36
N LEU A 170 -13.84 1.06 12.39
CA LEU A 170 -12.43 0.99 12.78
C LEU A 170 -12.06 -0.40 13.31
N THR A 171 -12.87 -1.01 14.18
CA THR A 171 -12.58 -2.36 14.68
C THR A 171 -12.65 -3.39 13.55
N LEU A 172 -13.64 -3.27 12.65
CA LEU A 172 -13.78 -4.16 11.51
C LEU A 172 -12.59 -4.06 10.55
N ALA A 173 -12.15 -2.85 10.20
CA ALA A 173 -11.00 -2.64 9.31
C ALA A 173 -9.64 -2.89 10.01
N GLY A 174 -9.52 -2.56 11.28
CA GLY A 174 -8.28 -2.69 12.05
C GLY A 174 -8.00 -4.11 12.56
N ALA A 175 -9.04 -4.91 12.81
CA ALA A 175 -8.90 -6.25 13.39
C ALA A 175 -7.98 -7.19 12.59
N PRO A 176 -8.08 -7.29 11.24
CA PRO A 176 -7.15 -8.10 10.46
C PRO A 176 -5.69 -7.68 10.63
N ILE A 177 -5.44 -6.37 10.71
CA ILE A 177 -4.10 -5.80 10.84
C ILE A 177 -3.52 -6.12 12.21
N VAL A 178 -4.32 -5.98 13.27
CA VAL A 178 -3.89 -6.31 14.64
C VAL A 178 -3.68 -7.81 14.81
N LEU A 179 -4.59 -8.65 14.29
CA LEU A 179 -4.47 -10.11 14.38
C LEU A 179 -3.26 -10.63 13.59
N ILE A 180 -3.10 -10.20 12.34
CA ILE A 180 -2.02 -10.68 11.48
C ILE A 180 -0.70 -10.01 11.87
N GLY A 181 -0.66 -8.68 11.95
CA GLY A 181 0.55 -7.93 12.28
C GLY A 181 1.01 -8.16 13.72
N GLY A 182 0.10 -8.10 14.68
CA GLY A 182 0.39 -8.34 16.09
C GLY A 182 0.72 -9.80 16.36
N GLY A 183 -0.10 -10.74 15.89
CA GLY A 183 0.13 -12.18 16.10
C GLY A 183 1.41 -12.67 15.42
N TYR A 184 1.62 -12.31 14.16
CA TYR A 184 2.82 -12.74 13.42
C TYR A 184 4.09 -12.00 13.91
N GLY A 185 3.97 -10.72 14.25
CA GLY A 185 5.06 -9.94 14.83
C GLY A 185 5.50 -10.51 16.18
N LEU A 186 4.55 -10.85 17.05
CA LEU A 186 4.83 -11.49 18.34
C LEU A 186 5.44 -12.88 18.15
N PHE A 187 4.93 -13.66 17.21
CA PHE A 187 5.52 -14.96 16.85
C PHE A 187 6.99 -14.84 16.39
N ILE A 188 7.29 -13.90 15.48
CA ILE A 188 8.67 -13.62 15.06
C ILE A 188 9.52 -13.19 16.24
N LEU A 189 9.00 -12.32 17.12
CA LEU A 189 9.72 -11.85 18.30
C LEU A 189 10.05 -13.01 19.25
N VAL A 190 9.11 -13.93 19.47
CA VAL A 190 9.33 -15.16 20.25
C VAL A 190 10.43 -16.02 19.61
N ILE A 191 10.39 -16.24 18.29
CA ILE A 191 11.44 -17.00 17.60
C ILE A 191 12.80 -16.31 17.73
N LEU A 192 12.88 -15.00 17.55
CA LEU A 192 14.14 -14.27 17.64
C LEU A 192 14.71 -14.24 19.06
N THR A 193 13.84 -14.18 20.08
CA THR A 193 14.23 -14.07 21.49
C THR A 193 14.58 -15.43 22.09
N PHE A 194 13.77 -16.46 21.82
CA PHE A 194 13.95 -17.80 22.38
C PHE A 194 14.62 -18.79 21.42
N GLY A 195 14.36 -18.68 20.11
CA GLY A 195 14.97 -19.53 19.09
C GLY A 195 16.46 -19.31 18.90
N ARG A 196 17.03 -18.21 19.42
CA ARG A 196 18.49 -18.02 19.45
C ARG A 196 19.18 -18.90 20.50
N ASN A 197 18.45 -19.32 21.53
CA ASN A 197 18.96 -20.20 22.61
C ASN A 197 18.50 -21.65 22.43
N ALA A 198 17.33 -21.87 21.83
CA ALA A 198 16.95 -23.18 21.35
C ALA A 198 17.76 -23.45 20.07
N ARG A 199 18.88 -24.15 20.17
CA ARG A 199 19.56 -24.70 19.00
C ARG A 199 18.64 -25.76 18.39
N TRP A 200 17.75 -25.36 17.50
CA TRP A 200 17.00 -26.28 16.64
C TRP A 200 17.98 -26.75 15.55
N ASN A 201 18.90 -27.63 15.95
CA ASN A 201 19.57 -28.54 15.03
C ASN A 201 18.79 -29.84 15.00
#